data_AF-A0A2S7ZGQ3-F1
#
_entry.id   AF-A0A2S7ZGQ3-F1
#
_cell.length_a   1.000
_cell.length_b   1.000
_cell.length_c   1.000
_cell.angle_alpha   90.00
_cell.angle_beta   90.00
_cell.angle_gamma   90.00
#
_symmetry.space_group_name_H-M   'P 1'
#
loop_
_entity.id
_entity.type
_entity.pdbx_description
1 polymer ?
#
loop_
_entity_poly.entity_id
_entity_poly.type
_entity_poly.pdbx_seq_one_letter_code
_entity_poly.pdbx_strand_id
1 'polypeptide(L)'
;MGEDLIGDRIFFNNDKFAIDINGEVCKPTIKEDVCKCIFFYKHKEKWVRFECLLCGIENATDEKVESIKQFAKGFFVKESEKSMITDKQGREWLLQKLYDDGWKYYVKNIGDTAFVTTKRPIMNDGILDINSGGHVKCINNISKIMPKIERNEVLDIAEELGIVDWSKVEVDTPIFVRNSIAEVWKCRYFAEYEDGKVYTWRDGKTSWSNVVSDRPVAWGYAELAFKG
;
A
#
# COMPACT_ATOMS: atom_id res chain seq x y z
N MET A 1 -56.86 1.29 -36.12
CA MET A 1 -55.88 2.08 -35.33
C MET A 1 -55.34 1.13 -34.29
N GLY A 2 -54.33 0.34 -34.59
CA GLY A 2 -52.94 0.78 -34.64
C GLY A 2 -52.26 0.24 -33.38
N GLU A 3 -52.11 -1.09 -33.31
CA GLU A 3 -51.33 -1.75 -32.26
C GLU A 3 -49.85 -1.45 -32.53
N ASP A 4 -49.31 -0.44 -31.84
CA ASP A 4 -47.86 -0.19 -31.83
C ASP A 4 -47.19 -1.31 -31.03
N LEU A 5 -46.88 -2.41 -31.70
CA LEU A 5 -45.89 -3.36 -31.26
C LEU A 5 -44.55 -2.60 -31.17
N ILE A 6 -44.17 -2.20 -29.96
CA ILE A 6 -42.86 -1.61 -29.67
C ILE A 6 -41.82 -2.68 -29.96
N GLY A 7 -41.34 -2.71 -31.20
CA GLY A 7 -40.26 -3.59 -31.62
C GLY A 7 -38.97 -3.27 -30.86
N ASP A 8 -38.14 -4.30 -30.67
CA ASP A 8 -36.79 -4.18 -30.13
C ASP A 8 -36.06 -2.95 -30.71
N ARG A 9 -35.76 -1.95 -29.88
CA ARG A 9 -34.99 -0.78 -30.32
C ARG A 9 -33.52 -1.00 -30.04
N ILE A 10 -32.65 -0.66 -31.00
CA ILE A 10 -31.21 -0.78 -30.84
C ILE A 10 -30.58 0.60 -31.00
N PHE A 11 -29.83 1.02 -29.99
CA PHE A 11 -29.12 2.29 -29.95
C PHE A 11 -27.63 2.01 -30.01
N PHE A 12 -26.99 2.43 -31.09
CA PHE A 12 -25.55 2.29 -31.27
C PHE A 12 -24.83 3.51 -30.69
N ASN A 13 -23.66 3.27 -30.06
CA ASN A 13 -22.76 4.31 -29.58
C ASN A 13 -23.45 5.40 -28.74
N ASN A 14 -24.25 4.99 -27.75
CA ASN A 14 -25.07 5.92 -26.99
C ASN A 14 -24.24 6.85 -26.08
N ASP A 15 -24.41 8.17 -26.23
CA ASP A 15 -23.68 9.17 -25.44
C ASP A 15 -24.16 9.29 -23.99
N LYS A 16 -25.47 9.15 -23.76
CA LYS A 16 -26.08 9.27 -22.42
C LYS A 16 -25.45 8.28 -21.44
N PHE A 17 -25.19 7.06 -21.91
CA PHE A 17 -24.57 5.99 -21.12
C PHE A 17 -23.07 5.80 -21.40
N ALA A 18 -22.39 6.74 -22.05
CA ALA A 18 -20.95 6.66 -22.25
C ALA A 18 -20.18 6.67 -20.93
N ILE A 19 -19.17 5.81 -20.81
CA ILE A 19 -18.28 5.73 -19.64
C ILE A 19 -16.85 6.10 -20.05
N ASP A 20 -16.14 6.77 -19.15
CA ASP A 20 -14.69 6.94 -19.25
C ASP A 20 -13.99 5.71 -18.67
N ILE A 21 -13.08 5.12 -19.45
CA ILE A 21 -12.20 4.04 -19.03
C ILE A 21 -10.76 4.51 -19.24
N ASN A 22 -10.12 4.97 -18.17
CA ASN A 22 -8.73 5.46 -18.19
C ASN A 22 -8.48 6.56 -19.23
N GLY A 23 -9.41 7.52 -19.37
CA GLY A 23 -9.32 8.62 -20.34
C GLY A 23 -9.80 8.28 -21.75
N GLU A 24 -10.24 7.04 -22.00
CA GLU A 24 -10.85 6.62 -23.26
C GLU A 24 -12.38 6.52 -23.08
N VAL A 25 -13.14 7.24 -23.93
CA VAL A 25 -14.60 7.20 -23.92
C VAL A 25 -15.10 5.88 -24.56
N CYS A 26 -15.81 5.07 -23.78
CA CYS A 26 -16.46 3.85 -24.23
C CYS A 26 -17.98 4.06 -24.27
N LYS A 27 -18.56 3.99 -25.46
CA LYS A 27 -20.00 4.15 -25.69
C LYS A 27 -20.67 2.77 -25.85
N PRO A 28 -21.76 2.49 -25.13
CA PRO A 28 -22.44 1.21 -25.27
C PRO A 28 -23.30 1.14 -26.52
N THR A 29 -23.49 -0.09 -26.99
CA THR A 29 -24.69 -0.46 -27.77
C THR A 29 -25.76 -0.92 -26.79
N ILE A 30 -26.97 -0.39 -26.90
CA ILE A 30 -28.08 -0.70 -26.00
C ILE A 30 -29.21 -1.32 -26.82
N LYS A 31 -29.65 -2.52 -26.43
CA LYS A 31 -30.88 -3.12 -26.94
C LYS A 31 -31.98 -2.93 -25.92
N GLU A 32 -33.03 -2.22 -26.30
CA GLU A 32 -34.21 -2.01 -25.49
C GLU A 32 -35.28 -3.04 -25.87
N ASP A 33 -35.87 -3.62 -24.84
CA ASP A 33 -36.99 -4.56 -24.84
C ASP A 33 -38.07 -3.98 -23.89
N VAL A 34 -39.29 -4.52 -23.91
CA VAL A 34 -40.50 -3.95 -23.29
C VAL A 34 -40.27 -3.50 -21.84
N CYS A 35 -39.50 -4.27 -21.05
CA CYS A 35 -39.27 -3.99 -19.63
C CYS A 35 -37.79 -3.88 -19.24
N LYS A 36 -36.85 -3.94 -20.20
CA LYS A 36 -35.42 -4.02 -19.90
C LYS A 36 -34.55 -3.48 -21.01
N CYS A 37 -33.37 -3.03 -20.61
CA CYS A 37 -32.29 -2.64 -21.51
C CYS A 37 -31.10 -3.58 -21.35
N ILE A 38 -30.56 -4.05 -22.45
CA ILE A 38 -29.34 -4.86 -22.52
C ILE A 38 -28.21 -3.95 -22.98
N PHE A 39 -27.20 -3.78 -22.13
CA PHE A 39 -26.05 -2.95 -22.40
C PHE A 39 -24.88 -3.81 -22.89
N PHE A 40 -24.23 -3.35 -23.96
CA PHE A 40 -23.03 -3.96 -24.50
C PHE A 40 -21.93 -2.90 -24.58
N TYR A 41 -20.91 -3.05 -23.74
CA TYR A 41 -19.71 -2.24 -23.81
C TYR A 41 -18.56 -3.07 -24.38
N LYS A 42 -17.80 -2.47 -25.29
CA LYS A 42 -16.56 -3.02 -25.81
C LYS A 42 -15.44 -2.03 -25.56
N HIS A 43 -14.40 -2.47 -24.87
CA HIS A 43 -13.18 -1.69 -24.68
C HIS A 43 -11.99 -2.59 -24.92
N LYS A 44 -11.18 -2.27 -25.94
CA LYS A 44 -10.05 -3.10 -26.39
C LYS A 44 -10.52 -4.53 -26.68
N GLU A 45 -9.97 -5.52 -25.98
CA GLU A 45 -10.32 -6.95 -26.15
C GLU A 45 -11.44 -7.41 -25.21
N LYS A 46 -11.90 -6.55 -24.28
CA LYS A 46 -12.89 -6.90 -23.27
C LYS A 46 -14.30 -6.52 -23.69
N TRP A 47 -15.23 -7.44 -23.47
CA TRP A 47 -16.66 -7.26 -23.72
C TRP A 47 -17.42 -7.40 -22.39
N VAL A 48 -18.34 -6.48 -22.16
CA VAL A 48 -19.20 -6.49 -20.97
C VAL A 48 -20.65 -6.41 -21.45
N ARG A 49 -21.44 -7.41 -21.03
CA ARG A 49 -22.87 -7.50 -21.32
C ARG A 49 -23.63 -7.63 -20.00
N PHE A 50 -24.63 -6.79 -19.79
CA PHE A 50 -25.57 -6.94 -18.66
C PHE A 50 -26.96 -6.42 -19.00
N GLU A 51 -27.95 -6.89 -18.26
CA GLU A 51 -29.35 -6.50 -18.40
C GLU A 51 -29.76 -5.61 -17.22
N CYS A 52 -30.54 -4.56 -17.49
CA CYS A 52 -31.06 -3.65 -16.48
C CYS A 52 -32.56 -3.46 -16.67
N LEU A 53 -33.34 -3.53 -15.59
CA LEU A 53 -34.74 -3.12 -15.58
C LEU A 53 -34.82 -1.61 -15.79
N LEU A 54 -35.07 -1.22 -17.03
CA LEU A 54 -35.17 0.15 -17.51
C LEU A 54 -36.08 0.14 -18.73
N CYS A 55 -37.24 0.78 -18.62
CA CYS A 55 -38.20 0.96 -19.71
C CYS A 55 -38.01 2.37 -20.27
N GLY A 56 -37.57 2.51 -21.52
CA GLY A 56 -37.24 3.81 -22.10
C GLY A 56 -35.86 4.30 -21.66
N ILE A 57 -34.84 4.13 -22.49
CA ILE A 57 -33.51 4.72 -22.19
C ILE A 57 -33.57 6.26 -22.15
N GLU A 58 -34.48 6.85 -22.92
CA GLU A 58 -34.71 8.29 -23.00
C GLU A 58 -35.25 8.83 -21.67
N ASN A 59 -36.09 8.05 -20.99
CA ASN A 59 -36.74 8.40 -19.73
C ASN A 59 -35.87 8.13 -18.48
N ALA A 60 -34.68 7.54 -18.66
CA ALA A 60 -33.78 7.27 -17.53
C ALA A 60 -33.39 8.56 -16.81
N THR A 61 -33.58 8.60 -15.49
CA THR A 61 -33.14 9.71 -14.63
C THR A 61 -31.62 9.76 -14.55
N ASP A 62 -31.06 10.94 -14.25
CA ASP A 62 -29.61 11.11 -14.11
C ASP A 62 -29.00 10.17 -13.07
N GLU A 63 -29.69 9.96 -11.94
CA GLU A 63 -29.28 9.01 -10.91
C GLU A 63 -29.19 7.58 -11.44
N LYS A 64 -30.20 7.15 -12.23
CA LYS A 64 -30.23 5.81 -12.81
C LYS A 64 -29.14 5.65 -13.87
N VAL A 65 -28.90 6.69 -14.68
CA VAL A 65 -27.82 6.73 -15.66
C VAL A 65 -26.47 6.57 -14.98
N GLU A 66 -26.19 7.35 -13.94
CA GLU A 66 -24.91 7.30 -13.23
C GLU A 66 -24.70 5.96 -12.52
N SER A 67 -25.74 5.42 -11.89
CA SER A 67 -25.70 4.08 -11.29
C SER A 67 -25.33 2.99 -12.31
N ILE A 68 -25.94 3.02 -13.50
CA ILE A 68 -25.63 2.08 -14.59
C ILE A 68 -24.20 2.28 -15.11
N LYS A 69 -23.76 3.53 -15.26
CA LYS A 69 -22.39 3.86 -15.67
C LYS A 69 -21.37 3.32 -14.68
N GLN A 70 -21.58 3.52 -13.38
CA GLN A 70 -20.69 3.03 -12.32
C GLN A 70 -20.64 1.50 -12.32
N PHE A 71 -21.80 0.85 -12.44
CA PHE A 71 -21.89 -0.60 -12.54
C PHE A 71 -21.11 -1.12 -13.75
N ALA A 72 -21.27 -0.51 -14.93
CA ALA A 72 -20.53 -0.85 -16.14
C ALA A 72 -19.02 -0.66 -15.98
N LYS A 73 -18.59 0.49 -15.44
CA LYS A 73 -17.17 0.78 -15.17
C LYS A 73 -16.53 -0.28 -14.28
N GLY A 74 -17.24 -0.76 -13.26
CA GLY A 74 -16.76 -1.80 -12.34
C GLY A 74 -16.31 -3.09 -13.03
N PHE A 75 -16.83 -3.41 -14.22
CA PHE A 75 -16.35 -4.56 -15.00
C PHE A 75 -15.04 -4.29 -15.74
N PHE A 76 -14.65 -3.04 -15.98
CA PHE A 76 -13.43 -2.69 -16.71
C PHE A 76 -12.25 -2.33 -15.81
N VAL A 77 -12.51 -2.01 -14.54
CA VAL A 77 -11.48 -1.81 -13.51
C VAL A 77 -10.70 -3.11 -13.30
N LYS A 78 -9.37 -3.05 -13.32
CA LYS A 78 -8.53 -4.23 -13.01
C LYS A 78 -8.70 -4.60 -11.54
N GLU A 79 -8.61 -5.88 -11.20
CA GLU A 79 -8.67 -6.33 -9.80
C GLU A 79 -7.61 -5.63 -8.92
N SER A 80 -6.47 -5.27 -9.50
CA SER A 80 -5.40 -4.46 -8.89
C SER A 80 -5.81 -3.01 -8.56
N GLU A 81 -6.77 -2.44 -9.30
CA GLU A 81 -7.33 -1.10 -9.08
C GLU A 81 -8.53 -1.11 -8.13
N LYS A 82 -9.00 -2.31 -7.72
CA LYS A 82 -10.06 -2.52 -6.73
C LYS A 82 -9.51 -2.62 -5.30
N SER A 83 -8.19 -2.70 -5.15
CA SER A 83 -7.54 -2.84 -3.85
C SER A 83 -7.58 -1.52 -3.09
N MET A 84 -8.11 -1.54 -1.86
CA MET A 84 -8.03 -0.42 -0.91
C MET A 84 -6.58 -0.12 -0.46
N ILE A 85 -5.61 -0.93 -0.86
CA ILE A 85 -4.20 -0.86 -0.49
C ILE A 85 -3.37 -0.81 -1.77
N THR A 86 -2.49 0.19 -1.85
CA THR A 86 -1.53 0.33 -2.96
C THR A 86 -0.41 -0.73 -2.86
N ASP A 87 0.24 -1.05 -3.98
CA ASP A 87 1.39 -1.97 -3.99
C ASP A 87 2.48 -1.56 -2.99
N LYS A 88 2.68 -0.25 -2.81
CA LYS A 88 3.62 0.31 -1.83
C LYS A 88 3.21 -0.05 -0.40
N GLN A 89 1.95 0.22 -0.02
CA GLN A 89 1.45 -0.10 1.31
C GLN A 89 1.45 -1.61 1.58
N GLY A 90 1.13 -2.44 0.57
CA GLY A 90 1.22 -3.90 0.68
C GLY A 90 2.65 -4.38 0.91
N ARG A 91 3.63 -3.76 0.23
CA ARG A 91 5.06 -4.05 0.41
C ARG A 91 5.57 -3.64 1.78
N GLU A 92 5.25 -2.42 2.23
CA GLU A 92 5.62 -1.93 3.57
C GLU A 92 5.06 -2.86 4.66
N TRP A 93 3.80 -3.27 4.54
CA TRP A 93 3.19 -4.23 5.47
C TRP A 93 3.94 -5.58 5.50
N LEU A 94 4.31 -6.12 4.33
CA LEU A 94 5.06 -7.39 4.24
C LEU A 94 6.45 -7.26 4.87
N LEU A 95 7.17 -6.18 4.56
CA LEU A 95 8.49 -5.89 5.12
C LEU A 95 8.42 -5.74 6.64
N GLN A 96 7.39 -5.06 7.16
CA GLN A 96 7.17 -4.94 8.60
C GLN A 96 6.99 -6.31 9.25
N LYS A 97 6.18 -7.21 8.65
CA LYS A 97 6.00 -8.57 9.17
C LYS A 97 7.29 -9.38 9.18
N LEU A 98 8.10 -9.27 8.13
CA LEU A 98 9.42 -9.89 8.09
C LEU A 98 10.31 -9.35 9.21
N TYR A 99 10.32 -8.03 9.41
CA TYR A 99 11.12 -7.37 10.44
C TYR A 99 10.75 -7.77 11.86
N ASP A 100 9.43 -7.82 12.13
CA ASP A 100 8.85 -8.24 13.42
C ASP A 100 9.21 -9.70 13.74
N ASP A 101 9.24 -10.57 12.72
CA ASP A 101 9.67 -11.97 12.83
C ASP A 101 11.20 -12.14 12.91
N GLY A 102 11.95 -11.04 12.89
CA GLY A 102 13.41 -11.03 13.06
C GLY A 102 14.23 -11.10 11.76
N TRP A 103 13.61 -11.10 10.59
CA TRP A 103 14.31 -10.98 9.31
C TRP A 103 14.73 -9.53 9.08
N LYS A 104 16.02 -9.28 8.91
CA LYS A 104 16.57 -7.92 8.89
C LYS A 104 16.99 -7.48 7.49
N TYR A 105 17.33 -8.41 6.62
CA TYR A 105 17.82 -8.10 5.29
C TYR A 105 17.08 -8.87 4.21
N TYR A 106 16.80 -8.19 3.11
CA TYR A 106 16.36 -8.78 1.85
C TYR A 106 17.53 -8.75 0.87
N VAL A 107 17.87 -9.89 0.29
CA VAL A 107 19.10 -10.03 -0.49
C VAL A 107 18.88 -10.83 -1.77
N LYS A 108 19.69 -10.53 -2.79
CA LYS A 108 19.77 -11.32 -4.01
C LYS A 108 21.18 -11.82 -4.23
N ASN A 109 21.32 -13.10 -4.52
CA ASN A 109 22.63 -13.64 -4.90
C ASN A 109 22.98 -13.30 -6.37
N ILE A 110 24.14 -13.76 -6.81
CA ILE A 110 24.59 -13.56 -8.20
C ILE A 110 23.67 -14.21 -9.25
N GLY A 111 22.93 -15.25 -8.86
CA GLY A 111 21.94 -15.94 -9.69
C GLY A 111 20.54 -15.34 -9.63
N ASP A 112 20.40 -14.09 -9.17
CA ASP A 112 19.13 -13.35 -9.03
C ASP A 112 18.09 -14.05 -8.14
N THR A 113 18.54 -15.01 -7.31
CA THR A 113 17.67 -15.71 -6.36
C THR A 113 17.52 -14.87 -5.10
N ALA A 114 16.27 -14.64 -4.71
CA ALA A 114 15.89 -13.81 -3.57
C ALA A 114 15.87 -14.59 -2.24
N PHE A 115 16.46 -13.99 -1.20
CA PHE A 115 16.48 -14.52 0.17
C PHE A 115 16.18 -13.43 1.19
N VAL A 116 15.83 -13.86 2.40
CA VAL A 116 15.83 -13.01 3.60
C VAL A 116 16.80 -13.57 4.64
N THR A 117 17.49 -12.69 5.35
CA THR A 117 18.50 -13.07 6.34
C THR A 117 18.36 -12.28 7.65
N THR A 118 18.81 -12.87 8.77
CA THR A 118 18.74 -12.23 10.09
C THR A 118 19.96 -11.37 10.42
N LYS A 119 21.08 -11.61 9.74
CA LYS A 119 22.30 -10.80 9.78
C LYS A 119 22.67 -10.35 8.39
N ARG A 120 23.45 -9.27 8.30
CA ARG A 120 23.94 -8.75 7.02
C ARG A 120 24.94 -9.74 6.41
N PRO A 121 24.69 -10.29 5.20
CA PRO A 121 25.65 -11.17 4.55
C PRO A 121 26.92 -10.41 4.14
N ILE A 122 28.05 -11.12 4.09
CA ILE A 122 29.38 -10.60 3.81
C ILE A 122 29.67 -10.73 2.32
N MET A 123 30.34 -9.72 1.76
CA MET A 123 30.87 -9.76 0.41
C MET A 123 32.28 -10.39 0.42
N ASN A 124 32.44 -11.54 -0.22
CA ASN A 124 33.71 -12.27 -0.34
C ASN A 124 34.10 -12.36 -1.81
N ASP A 125 35.26 -11.80 -2.18
CA ASP A 125 35.78 -11.80 -3.56
C ASP A 125 34.75 -11.31 -4.61
N GLY A 126 33.96 -10.31 -4.24
CA GLY A 126 32.90 -9.74 -5.09
C GLY A 126 31.63 -10.59 -5.19
N ILE A 127 31.51 -11.67 -4.41
CA ILE A 127 30.32 -12.52 -4.33
C ILE A 127 29.71 -12.39 -2.94
N LEU A 128 28.41 -12.14 -2.89
CA LEU A 128 27.65 -12.07 -1.65
C LEU A 128 27.45 -13.48 -1.09
N ASP A 129 28.12 -13.79 0.01
CA ASP A 129 27.97 -15.07 0.69
C ASP A 129 26.72 -15.07 1.57
N ILE A 130 25.61 -15.56 1.01
CA ILE A 130 24.31 -15.61 1.69
C ILE A 130 24.36 -16.41 3.00
N ASN A 131 25.21 -17.43 3.09
CA ASN A 131 25.27 -18.31 4.27
C ASN A 131 25.86 -17.59 5.50
N SER A 132 26.61 -16.50 5.29
CA SER A 132 27.08 -15.64 6.38
C SER A 132 25.97 -14.80 7.02
N GLY A 133 24.77 -14.74 6.42
CA GLY A 133 23.61 -13.98 6.87
C GLY A 133 22.89 -14.52 8.12
N GLY A 134 23.45 -15.48 8.84
CA GLY A 134 22.80 -16.11 9.99
C GLY A 134 21.72 -17.10 9.58
N HIS A 135 20.47 -16.87 9.99
CA HIS A 135 19.36 -17.65 9.45
C HIS A 135 19.01 -17.12 8.07
N VAL A 136 18.79 -18.05 7.12
CA VAL A 136 18.53 -17.74 5.71
C VAL A 136 17.26 -18.44 5.28
N LYS A 137 16.37 -17.74 4.56
CA LYS A 137 15.25 -18.35 3.84
C LYS A 137 15.22 -17.89 2.39
N CYS A 138 15.06 -18.85 1.48
CA CYS A 138 14.78 -18.56 0.07
C CYS A 138 13.32 -18.13 -0.08
N ILE A 139 13.10 -16.98 -0.73
CA ILE A 139 11.78 -16.40 -0.97
C ILE A 139 11.55 -16.10 -2.45
N ASN A 140 12.25 -16.83 -3.34
CA ASN A 140 12.24 -16.56 -4.77
C ASN A 140 10.83 -16.53 -5.40
N ASN A 141 9.91 -17.34 -4.86
CA ASN A 141 8.53 -17.44 -5.31
C ASN A 141 7.75 -16.11 -5.15
N ILE A 142 8.14 -15.25 -4.21
CA ILE A 142 7.52 -13.95 -3.96
C ILE A 142 8.42 -12.77 -4.34
N SER A 143 9.54 -13.01 -5.02
CA SER A 143 10.52 -11.97 -5.39
C SER A 143 9.90 -10.78 -6.15
N LYS A 144 8.84 -11.01 -6.94
CA LYS A 144 8.15 -9.98 -7.73
C LYS A 144 7.41 -8.92 -6.89
N ILE A 145 7.03 -9.25 -5.66
CA ILE A 145 6.32 -8.32 -4.76
C ILE A 145 7.28 -7.63 -3.76
N MET A 146 8.53 -8.07 -3.71
CA MET A 146 9.59 -7.46 -2.89
C MET A 146 10.07 -6.13 -3.51
N PRO A 147 10.82 -5.30 -2.75
CA PRO A 147 11.58 -4.19 -3.33
C PRO A 147 12.44 -4.65 -4.51
N LYS A 148 12.60 -3.78 -5.51
CA LYS A 148 13.50 -4.08 -6.63
C LYS A 148 14.91 -3.76 -6.21
N ILE A 149 15.75 -4.80 -6.14
CA ILE A 149 17.20 -4.70 -5.95
C ILE A 149 17.90 -5.48 -7.06
N GLU A 150 19.13 -5.08 -7.36
CA GLU A 150 20.01 -5.72 -8.33
C GLU A 150 20.56 -7.05 -7.78
N ARG A 151 21.15 -7.84 -8.67
CA ARG A 151 21.86 -9.05 -8.26
C ARG A 151 23.04 -8.70 -7.36
N ASN A 152 23.34 -9.58 -6.41
CA ASN A 152 24.47 -9.41 -5.48
C ASN A 152 24.31 -8.20 -4.54
N GLU A 153 23.06 -7.76 -4.29
CA GLU A 153 22.71 -6.61 -3.47
C GLU A 153 22.04 -7.03 -2.15
N VAL A 154 22.15 -6.15 -1.15
CA VAL A 154 21.57 -6.29 0.18
C VAL A 154 20.74 -5.05 0.47
N LEU A 155 19.46 -5.24 0.75
CA LEU A 155 18.57 -4.22 1.29
C LEU A 155 18.38 -4.45 2.79
N ASP A 156 18.60 -3.40 3.57
CA ASP A 156 18.25 -3.36 4.99
C ASP A 156 16.76 -3.02 5.13
N ILE A 157 16.00 -3.92 5.75
CA ILE A 157 14.56 -3.77 5.88
C ILE A 157 14.22 -2.64 6.87
N ALA A 158 15.04 -2.41 7.89
CA ALA A 158 14.82 -1.33 8.85
C ALA A 158 14.94 0.03 8.16
N GLU A 159 15.99 0.20 7.34
CA GLU A 159 16.23 1.43 6.59
C GLU A 159 15.11 1.70 5.59
N GLU A 160 14.68 0.68 4.83
CA GLU A 160 13.57 0.80 3.87
C GLU A 160 12.24 1.19 4.55
N LEU A 161 12.00 0.71 5.77
CA LEU A 161 10.83 1.06 6.57
C LEU A 161 10.99 2.38 7.36
N GLY A 162 12.18 2.99 7.36
CA GLY A 162 12.48 4.17 8.16
C GLY A 162 12.45 3.90 9.67
N ILE A 163 12.74 2.66 10.10
CA ILE A 163 12.82 2.27 11.51
C ILE A 163 14.14 2.79 12.08
N VAL A 164 14.03 3.58 13.15
CA VAL A 164 15.20 4.17 13.83
C VAL A 164 15.87 3.12 14.72
N ASP A 165 17.19 2.97 14.55
CA ASP A 165 18.03 2.20 15.48
C ASP A 165 18.34 3.04 16.72
N TRP A 166 17.47 2.94 17.72
CA TRP A 166 17.55 3.67 18.98
C TRP A 166 18.84 3.44 19.77
N SER A 167 19.55 2.33 19.53
CA SER A 167 20.83 2.06 20.18
C SER A 167 21.96 2.98 19.72
N LYS A 168 21.77 3.65 18.57
CA LYS A 168 22.75 4.57 17.97
C LYS A 168 22.37 6.05 18.09
N VAL A 169 21.20 6.35 18.67
CA VAL A 169 20.75 7.73 18.84
C VAL A 169 21.57 8.39 19.94
N GLU A 170 22.09 9.60 19.67
CA GLU A 170 22.91 10.33 20.65
C GLU A 170 22.05 10.86 21.80
N VAL A 171 22.62 10.85 23.02
CA VAL A 171 22.00 11.48 24.20
C VAL A 171 21.69 12.94 23.89
N ASP A 172 20.57 13.42 24.40
CA ASP A 172 20.03 14.76 24.15
C ASP A 172 19.56 15.02 22.70
N THR A 173 19.40 13.98 21.87
CA THR A 173 18.69 14.13 20.59
C THR A 173 17.21 14.47 20.86
N PRO A 174 16.65 15.54 20.26
CA PRO A 174 15.24 15.85 20.38
C PRO A 174 14.36 14.78 19.72
N ILE A 175 13.39 14.26 20.47
CA ILE A 175 12.45 13.22 20.01
C ILE A 175 11.03 13.50 20.47
N PHE A 176 10.06 13.05 19.68
CA PHE A 176 8.66 13.02 20.06
C PHE A 176 8.34 11.70 20.75
N VAL A 177 7.68 11.76 21.91
CA VAL A 177 7.27 10.59 22.68
C VAL A 177 5.83 10.66 23.17
N ARG A 178 5.19 9.49 23.33
CA ARG A 178 3.85 9.33 23.91
C ARG A 178 3.67 7.92 24.48
N ASN A 179 2.75 7.75 25.44
CA ASN A 179 2.49 6.43 26.02
C ASN A 179 1.36 5.66 25.32
N SER A 180 0.47 6.36 24.62
CA SER A 180 -0.62 5.74 23.86
C SER A 180 -0.94 6.52 22.59
N ILE A 181 -1.65 5.88 21.66
CA ILE A 181 -2.06 6.49 20.39
C ILE A 181 -2.98 7.71 20.61
N ALA A 182 -3.72 7.76 21.73
CA ALA A 182 -4.62 8.86 22.07
C ALA A 182 -3.91 10.09 22.67
N GLU A 183 -2.66 9.95 23.11
CA GLU A 183 -1.89 11.05 23.69
C GLU A 183 -1.26 11.94 22.62
N VAL A 184 -1.19 13.24 22.92
CA VAL A 184 -0.43 14.21 22.12
C VAL A 184 1.07 13.93 22.28
N TRP A 185 1.79 14.00 21.16
CA TRP A 185 3.24 13.88 21.14
C TRP A 185 3.89 14.96 22.00
N LYS A 186 4.84 14.54 22.85
CA LYS A 186 5.64 15.43 23.69
C LYS A 186 7.04 15.51 23.12
N CYS A 187 7.53 16.72 22.84
CA CYS A 187 8.94 16.93 22.52
C CYS A 187 9.77 16.77 23.80
N ARG A 188 10.74 15.86 23.77
CA ARG A 188 11.66 15.52 24.86
C ARG A 188 13.05 15.26 24.29
N TYR A 189 14.01 15.00 25.16
CA TYR A 189 15.38 14.71 24.79
C TYR A 189 15.72 13.27 25.15
N PHE A 190 16.25 12.53 24.18
CA PHE A 190 16.65 11.13 24.32
C PHE A 190 17.69 10.98 25.45
N ALA A 191 17.49 10.00 26.32
CA ALA A 191 18.41 9.70 27.42
C ALA A 191 19.15 8.39 27.16
N GLU A 192 18.41 7.32 26.85
CA GLU A 192 18.97 5.98 26.64
C GLU A 192 17.96 5.06 25.96
N TYR A 193 18.46 3.92 25.46
CA TYR A 193 17.67 2.82 24.93
C TYR A 193 18.09 1.52 25.61
N GLU A 194 17.18 0.93 26.38
CA GLU A 194 17.43 -0.29 27.17
C GLU A 194 16.19 -1.19 27.14
N ASP A 195 16.38 -2.51 27.04
CA ASP A 195 15.30 -3.51 27.02
C ASP A 195 14.18 -3.24 26.01
N GLY A 196 14.55 -2.72 24.83
CA GLY A 196 13.60 -2.41 23.77
C GLY A 196 12.79 -1.13 23.99
N LYS A 197 13.10 -0.34 25.03
CA LYS A 197 12.37 0.87 25.40
C LYS A 197 13.23 2.11 25.23
N VAL A 198 12.61 3.16 24.71
CA VAL A 198 13.21 4.49 24.58
C VAL A 198 12.94 5.28 25.86
N TYR A 199 13.99 5.86 26.41
CA TYR A 199 13.93 6.69 27.61
C TYR A 199 14.24 8.14 27.29
N THR A 200 13.57 9.06 27.99
CA THR A 200 13.87 10.49 27.91
C THR A 200 14.13 11.08 29.28
N TRP A 201 14.84 12.20 29.30
CA TRP A 201 14.91 13.05 30.48
C TRP A 201 13.53 13.57 30.88
N ARG A 202 13.32 13.80 32.18
CA ARG A 202 12.05 14.30 32.71
C ARG A 202 11.85 15.77 32.35
N ASP A 203 10.59 16.17 32.26
CA ASP A 203 10.17 17.58 32.17
C ASP A 203 10.81 18.40 31.03
N GLY A 204 11.25 17.75 29.95
CA GLY A 204 11.92 18.43 28.84
C GLY A 204 13.35 18.88 29.14
N LYS A 205 13.95 18.35 30.21
CA LYS A 205 15.37 18.55 30.54
C LYS A 205 16.28 17.82 29.55
N THR A 206 17.56 18.13 29.65
CA THR A 206 18.69 17.48 28.98
C THR A 206 19.65 16.90 30.03
N SER A 207 20.68 16.18 29.59
CA SER A 207 21.73 15.65 30.47
C SER A 207 22.37 16.73 31.36
N TRP A 208 22.46 17.97 30.86
CA TRP A 208 23.01 19.13 31.56
C TRP A 208 22.12 19.70 32.67
N SER A 209 20.79 19.61 32.51
CA SER A 209 19.82 20.22 33.43
C SER A 209 19.17 19.20 34.38
N ASN A 210 19.44 17.91 34.18
CA ASN A 210 19.01 16.83 35.06
C ASN A 210 20.01 16.59 36.20
N VAL A 211 20.25 17.63 37.02
CA VAL A 211 21.29 17.68 38.08
C VAL A 211 20.89 16.92 39.36
N VAL A 212 19.64 16.47 39.44
CA VAL A 212 19.09 15.66 40.53
C VAL A 212 18.74 14.30 39.93
N SER A 213 18.96 13.22 40.66
CA SER A 213 18.87 11.79 40.27
C SER A 213 17.48 11.32 39.78
N ASP A 214 16.86 12.08 38.89
CA ASP A 214 15.61 11.74 38.24
C ASP A 214 15.92 10.66 37.20
N ARG A 215 15.50 9.44 37.52
CA ARG A 215 15.58 8.33 36.57
C ARG A 215 14.86 8.70 35.27
N PRO A 216 15.47 8.44 34.10
CA PRO A 216 14.82 8.58 32.81
C PRO A 216 13.47 7.88 32.77
N VAL A 217 12.58 8.38 31.92
CA VAL A 217 11.21 7.87 31.79
C VAL A 217 11.11 7.08 30.50
N ALA A 218 10.66 5.83 30.60
CA ALA A 218 10.35 4.98 29.45
C ALA A 218 9.06 5.45 28.76
N TRP A 219 9.02 5.30 27.44
CA TRP A 219 7.85 5.62 26.63
C TRP A 219 7.41 4.43 25.78
N GLY A 220 6.10 4.36 25.50
CA GLY A 220 5.53 3.32 24.63
C GLY A 220 5.79 3.57 23.13
N TYR A 221 5.91 4.83 22.72
CA TYR A 221 6.16 5.24 21.35
C TYR A 221 7.16 6.39 21.29
N ALA A 222 8.05 6.36 20.29
CA ALA A 222 9.06 7.38 20.06
C ALA A 222 9.31 7.60 18.56
N GLU A 223 9.56 8.84 18.15
CA GLU A 223 9.94 9.23 16.80
C GLU A 223 10.98 10.37 16.86
N LEU A 224 11.92 10.43 15.91
CA LEU A 224 12.88 11.55 15.82
C LEU A 224 12.13 12.87 15.57
N ALA A 225 12.45 13.93 16.33
CA ALA A 225 11.76 15.22 16.16
C ALA A 225 12.20 15.94 14.88
N PHE A 226 13.41 15.67 14.41
CA PHE A 226 13.95 16.17 13.15
C PHE A 226 14.49 14.97 12.37
N LYS A 227 13.97 14.75 11.16
CA LYS A 227 14.60 13.85 10.20
C LYS A 227 15.72 14.65 9.53
N GLY A 228 16.96 14.29 9.83
CA GLY A 228 18.15 14.84 9.15
C GLY A 228 18.19 14.46 7.68
#